data_AF-A0A138AUH6-F1
#
_entry.id   AF-A0A138AUH6-F1
#
_cell.length_a   1.000
_cell.length_b   1.000
_cell.length_c   1.000
_cell.angle_alpha   90.00
_cell.angle_beta   90.00
_cell.angle_gamma   90.00
#
_symmetry.space_group_name_H-M   'P 1'
#
loop_
_entity.id
_entity.type
_entity.pdbx_description
1 polymer ?
#
loop_
_entity_poly.entity_id
_entity_poly.type
_entity_poly.pdbx_seq_one_letter_code
_entity_poly.pdbx_strand_id
1 'polypeptide(L)'
;MDYALQRRSLLASVNAGRTAVKSVCDADTYLLRAAKFHGRTSEVLCPICRKEQLTLVSWVFGDSLGPASGSARTDAELSDLESTSVEFSVHVVEVCRSCNWNHLVQSYVAGLPPRPKRKRRAAPG
;
A
#
# COMPACT_ATOMS: atom_id res chain seq x y z
N MET A 1 -5.58 -2.34 -9.14
CA MET A 1 -4.61 -1.66 -10.02
C MET A 1 -3.20 -2.14 -9.67
N ASP A 2 -2.42 -2.49 -10.68
CA ASP A 2 -1.03 -2.94 -10.57
C ASP A 2 -0.10 -1.83 -11.10
N TYR A 3 0.94 -1.51 -10.32
CA TYR A 3 1.89 -0.43 -10.60
C TYR A 3 3.22 -0.94 -11.18
N ALA A 4 3.33 -2.21 -11.54
CA ALA A 4 4.55 -2.82 -12.06
C ALA A 4 5.14 -2.11 -13.29
N LEU A 5 4.31 -1.57 -14.18
CA LEU A 5 4.78 -0.78 -15.34
C LEU A 5 5.46 0.53 -14.90
N GLN A 6 4.87 1.22 -13.93
CA GLN A 6 5.43 2.47 -13.40
C GLN A 6 6.74 2.20 -12.66
N ARG A 7 6.79 1.12 -11.87
CA ARG A 7 8.00 0.64 -11.21
C ARG A 7 9.13 0.39 -12.20
N ARG A 8 8.87 -0.37 -13.28
CA ARG A 8 9.86 -0.66 -14.32
C ARG A 8 10.37 0.60 -15.01
N SER A 9 9.47 1.53 -15.34
CA SER A 9 9.83 2.80 -15.97
C SER A 9 10.70 3.68 -15.07
N LEU A 10 10.37 3.76 -13.78
CA LEU A 10 11.15 4.50 -12.78
C LEU A 10 12.56 3.91 -12.64
N LEU A 11 12.67 2.60 -12.48
CA LEU A 11 13.97 1.92 -12.40
C LEU A 11 14.80 2.08 -13.68
N ALA A 12 14.18 2.02 -14.87
CA ALA A 12 14.86 2.29 -16.12
C ALA A 12 15.41 3.72 -16.19
N SER A 13 14.68 4.70 -15.63
CA SER A 13 15.11 6.10 -15.58
C SER A 13 16.23 6.35 -14.58
N VAL A 14 16.21 5.65 -13.44
CA VAL A 14 17.32 5.63 -12.47
C VAL A 14 18.57 5.02 -13.09
N ASN A 15 18.45 3.85 -13.73
CA ASN A 15 19.57 3.16 -14.37
C ASN A 15 20.17 3.96 -15.53
N ALA A 16 19.35 4.74 -16.25
CA ALA A 16 19.81 5.63 -17.30
C ALA A 16 20.34 6.99 -16.78
N GLY A 17 20.39 7.19 -15.45
CA GLY A 17 20.87 8.43 -14.84
C GLY A 17 19.96 9.64 -14.99
N ARG A 18 18.75 9.47 -15.54
CA ARG A 18 17.75 10.56 -15.70
C ARG A 18 17.04 10.89 -14.40
N THR A 19 17.00 9.94 -13.47
CA THR A 19 16.44 10.11 -12.13
C THR A 19 17.52 9.87 -11.10
N ALA A 20 17.74 10.84 -10.21
CA ALA A 20 18.73 10.70 -9.16
C ALA A 20 18.28 9.62 -8.15
N VAL A 21 19.20 8.76 -7.71
CA VAL A 21 18.89 7.73 -6.70
C VAL A 21 18.26 8.34 -5.45
N LYS A 22 18.73 9.52 -5.01
CA LYS A 22 18.19 10.23 -3.84
C LYS A 22 16.71 10.61 -3.96
N SER A 23 16.17 10.76 -5.17
CA SER A 23 14.75 11.13 -5.36
C SER A 23 13.80 9.93 -5.34
N VAL A 24 14.35 8.71 -5.26
CA VAL A 24 13.56 7.47 -5.17
C VAL A 24 13.91 6.68 -3.89
N CYS A 25 15.05 7.01 -3.29
CA CYS A 25 15.52 6.57 -1.98
C CYS A 25 15.17 7.59 -0.90
N ASP A 26 13.89 7.95 -0.83
CA ASP A 26 13.36 9.06 -0.03
C ASP A 26 12.30 8.63 0.98
N ALA A 27 12.14 7.32 1.24
CA ALA A 27 11.23 6.81 2.25
C ALA A 27 11.47 7.52 3.59
N ASP A 28 10.41 8.15 4.11
CA ASP A 28 10.48 8.88 5.37
C ASP A 28 10.52 7.95 6.59
N THR A 29 10.79 8.54 7.76
CA THR A 29 10.86 7.81 9.02
C THR A 29 9.56 7.08 9.38
N TYR A 30 8.40 7.61 8.97
CA TYR A 30 7.11 6.99 9.26
C TYR A 30 6.90 5.73 8.43
N LEU A 31 7.21 5.78 7.13
CA LEU A 31 7.17 4.62 6.24
C LEU A 31 8.19 3.55 6.64
N LEU A 32 9.40 3.95 7.05
CA LEU A 32 10.42 3.02 7.55
C LEU A 32 9.99 2.33 8.85
N ARG A 33 9.31 3.05 9.76
CA ARG A 33 8.72 2.45 10.97
C ARG A 33 7.58 1.51 10.61
N ALA A 34 6.70 1.89 9.68
CA ALA A 34 5.63 1.03 9.22
C ALA A 34 6.18 -0.28 8.62
N ALA A 35 7.22 -0.20 7.79
CA ALA A 35 7.92 -1.38 7.28
C ALA A 35 8.50 -2.26 8.39
N LYS A 36 9.06 -1.66 9.46
CA LYS A 36 9.61 -2.42 10.58
C LYS A 36 8.54 -3.18 11.38
N PHE A 37 7.39 -2.57 11.63
CA PHE A 37 6.41 -3.08 12.60
C PHE A 37 5.18 -3.75 11.98
N HIS A 38 4.79 -3.33 10.77
CA HIS A 38 3.60 -3.83 10.08
C HIS A 38 3.93 -4.50 8.74
N GLY A 39 5.19 -4.42 8.29
CA GLY A 39 5.57 -4.89 6.97
C GLY A 39 5.79 -6.40 6.89
N ARG A 40 5.51 -6.96 5.72
CA ARG A 40 5.84 -8.34 5.35
C ARG A 40 7.07 -8.37 4.45
N THR A 41 8.07 -9.19 4.79
CA THR A 41 9.23 -9.41 3.90
C THR A 41 8.80 -10.09 2.61
N SER A 42 9.27 -9.56 1.47
CA SER A 42 9.11 -10.18 0.14
C SER A 42 10.38 -10.92 -0.27
N GLU A 43 10.31 -11.75 -1.30
CA GLU A 43 11.48 -12.46 -1.85
C GLU A 43 12.34 -11.59 -2.79
N VAL A 44 11.93 -10.35 -3.05
CA VAL A 44 12.57 -9.47 -4.03
C VAL A 44 13.69 -8.66 -3.36
N LEU A 45 14.92 -8.81 -3.83
CA LEU A 45 16.03 -7.93 -3.42
C LEU A 45 15.81 -6.49 -3.89
N CYS A 46 16.20 -5.52 -3.06
CA CYS A 46 16.10 -4.11 -3.40
C CYS A 46 16.84 -3.82 -4.72
N PRO A 47 16.16 -3.27 -5.74
CA PRO A 47 16.74 -3.03 -7.06
C PRO A 47 17.80 -1.92 -7.05
N ILE A 48 17.82 -1.09 -6.01
CA ILE A 48 18.76 0.03 -5.88
C ILE A 48 20.04 -0.41 -5.17
N CYS A 49 19.94 -0.85 -3.92
CA CYS A 49 21.13 -1.15 -3.12
C CYS A 49 21.57 -2.62 -3.18
N ARG A 50 20.65 -3.55 -3.52
CA ARG A 50 20.86 -5.01 -3.51
C ARG A 50 21.36 -5.59 -2.17
N LYS A 51 21.18 -4.87 -1.05
CA LYS A 51 21.66 -5.28 0.28
C LYS A 51 20.66 -6.10 1.09
N GLU A 52 19.37 -5.96 0.82
CA GLU A 52 18.31 -6.64 1.55
C GLU A 52 17.08 -6.88 0.67
N GLN A 53 16.20 -7.76 1.15
CA GLN A 53 14.87 -7.98 0.59
C GLN A 53 13.95 -6.79 0.88
N LEU A 54 13.07 -6.47 -0.07
CA LEU A 54 12.06 -5.44 0.10
C LEU A 54 10.99 -5.89 1.10
N THR A 55 10.52 -4.94 1.90
CA THR A 55 9.38 -5.12 2.80
C THR A 55 8.13 -4.51 2.17
N LEU A 56 7.02 -5.25 2.13
CA LEU A 56 5.72 -4.76 1.68
C LEU A 56 4.95 -4.19 2.87
N VAL A 57 4.39 -3.00 2.72
CA VAL A 57 3.60 -2.30 3.73
C VAL A 57 2.22 -2.01 3.17
N SER A 58 1.19 -2.51 3.84
CA SER A 58 -0.21 -2.32 3.44
C SER A 58 -0.82 -1.15 4.20
N TRP A 59 -1.23 -0.12 3.48
CA TRP A 59 -1.93 1.06 4.01
C TRP A 59 -3.41 0.97 3.69
N VAL A 60 -4.27 1.22 4.68
CA VAL A 60 -5.72 1.13 4.52
C VAL A 60 -6.37 2.51 4.53
N PHE A 61 -7.33 2.77 3.64
CA PHE A 61 -8.07 4.02 3.58
C PHE A 61 -9.54 3.80 3.28
N GLY A 62 -10.41 4.43 4.04
CA GLY A 62 -11.86 4.39 3.83
C GLY A 62 -12.62 4.92 5.04
N ASP A 63 -13.76 5.57 4.81
CA ASP A 63 -14.55 6.19 5.88
C ASP A 63 -15.07 5.17 6.90
N SER A 64 -15.35 3.95 6.44
CA SER A 64 -15.80 2.82 7.26
C SER A 64 -14.77 2.36 8.30
N LEU A 65 -13.49 2.67 8.09
CA LEU A 65 -12.40 2.28 8.98
C LEU A 65 -12.25 3.22 10.18
N GLY A 66 -12.89 4.40 10.15
CA GLY A 66 -12.77 5.41 11.20
C GLY A 66 -11.28 5.73 11.50
N PRO A 67 -10.83 5.64 12.76
CA PRO A 67 -9.45 5.94 13.14
C PRO A 67 -8.39 5.04 12.49
N ALA A 68 -8.77 3.89 11.92
CA ALA A 68 -7.85 3.01 11.23
C ALA A 68 -7.52 3.49 9.80
N SER A 69 -8.31 4.41 9.24
CA SER A 69 -8.02 4.99 7.92
C SER A 69 -6.72 5.79 7.96
N GLY A 70 -5.86 5.58 6.96
CA GLY A 70 -4.55 6.21 6.87
C GLY A 70 -3.45 5.54 7.69
N SER A 71 -3.64 4.30 8.18
CA SER A 71 -2.63 3.56 8.93
C SER A 71 -2.10 2.34 8.18
N ALA A 72 -0.88 1.92 8.51
CA ALA A 72 -0.34 0.64 8.09
C ALA A 72 -0.97 -0.53 8.86
N ARG A 73 -1.09 -1.70 8.21
CA ARG A 73 -1.65 -2.93 8.77
C ARG A 73 -0.78 -4.13 8.42
N THR A 74 -0.66 -5.06 9.38
CA THR A 74 -0.16 -6.41 9.12
C THR A 74 -1.18 -7.21 8.31
N ASP A 75 -0.75 -8.31 7.68
CA ASP A 75 -1.65 -9.18 6.93
C ASP A 75 -2.79 -9.75 7.79
N ALA A 76 -2.52 -10.03 9.07
CA ALA A 76 -3.54 -10.50 10.02
C ALA A 76 -4.59 -9.42 10.30
N GLU A 77 -4.16 -8.21 10.66
CA GLU A 77 -5.08 -7.08 10.88
C GLU A 77 -5.87 -6.73 9.61
N LEU A 78 -5.24 -6.86 8.43
CA LEU A 78 -5.89 -6.61 7.17
C LEU A 78 -7.01 -7.63 6.91
N SER A 79 -6.76 -8.92 7.14
CA SER A 79 -7.77 -9.97 7.03
C SER A 79 -8.97 -9.72 7.96
N ASP A 80 -8.72 -9.25 9.19
CA ASP A 80 -9.77 -8.90 10.14
C ASP A 80 -10.62 -7.74 9.62
N LEU A 81 -9.98 -6.68 9.09
CA LEU A 81 -10.67 -5.54 8.50
C LEU A 81 -11.49 -5.93 7.27
N GLU A 82 -10.96 -6.79 6.40
CA GLU A 82 -11.67 -7.29 5.22
C GLU A 82 -12.96 -8.02 5.56
N SER A 83 -12.99 -8.72 6.71
CA SER A 83 -14.16 -9.46 7.16
C SER A 83 -15.20 -8.63 7.92
N THR A 84 -14.82 -7.44 8.41
CA THR A 84 -15.65 -6.64 9.35
C THR A 84 -16.06 -5.29 8.79
N SER A 85 -15.23 -4.69 7.94
CA SER A 85 -15.42 -3.33 7.45
C SER A 85 -16.06 -3.33 6.06
N VAL A 86 -16.94 -2.36 5.83
CA VAL A 86 -17.54 -2.14 4.50
C VAL A 86 -16.54 -1.41 3.63
N GLU A 87 -16.26 -1.92 2.43
CA GLU A 87 -15.50 -1.28 1.35
C GLU A 87 -14.43 -0.25 1.76
N PHE A 88 -13.16 -0.62 1.65
CA PHE A 88 -12.02 0.28 1.82
C PHE A 88 -10.94 -0.02 0.79
N SER A 89 -10.02 0.91 0.59
CA SER A 89 -8.88 0.75 -0.30
C SER A 89 -7.63 0.35 0.45
N VAL A 90 -6.83 -0.50 -0.17
CA VAL A 90 -5.52 -0.96 0.31
C VAL A 90 -4.46 -0.52 -0.68
N HIS A 91 -3.39 0.10 -0.18
CA HIS A 91 -2.23 0.53 -0.95
C HIS A 91 -0.99 -0.20 -0.43
N VAL A 92 -0.42 -1.06 -1.27
CA VAL A 92 0.76 -1.86 -0.92
C VAL A 92 2.01 -1.16 -1.45
N VAL A 93 2.88 -0.75 -0.55
CA VAL A 93 4.13 -0.06 -0.85
C VAL A 93 5.30 -1.00 -0.56
N GLU A 94 6.20 -1.19 -1.51
CA GLU A 94 7.49 -1.84 -1.24
C GLU A 94 8.46 -0.82 -0.64
N VAL A 95 9.25 -1.25 0.34
CA VAL A 95 10.18 -0.40 1.10
C VAL A 95 11.50 -1.13 1.30
N CYS A 96 12.61 -0.46 1.03
CA CYS A 96 13.95 -0.87 1.45
C CYS A 96 14.34 -0.04 2.68
N ARG A 97 14.49 -0.71 3.81
CA ARG A 97 14.90 -0.14 5.10
C ARG A 97 16.39 0.22 5.15
N SER A 98 17.19 -0.30 4.22
CA SER A 98 18.63 -0.04 4.12
C SER A 98 18.98 1.21 3.30
N CYS A 99 18.24 1.48 2.23
CA CYS A 99 18.52 2.62 1.33
C CYS A 99 17.34 3.56 1.13
N ASN A 100 16.24 3.37 1.85
CA ASN A 100 15.03 4.19 1.79
C ASN A 100 14.33 4.18 0.42
N TRP A 101 14.60 3.20 -0.44
CA TRP A 101 13.78 2.99 -1.64
C TRP A 101 12.33 2.73 -1.26
N ASN A 102 11.37 3.35 -1.95
CA ASN A 102 9.98 2.95 -1.86
C ASN A 102 9.23 3.08 -3.18
N HIS A 103 8.19 2.28 -3.36
CA HIS A 103 7.29 2.39 -4.51
C HIS A 103 5.92 1.77 -4.22
N LEU A 104 4.82 2.41 -4.64
CA LEU A 104 3.49 1.80 -4.62
C LEU A 104 3.45 0.69 -5.68
N VAL A 105 3.18 -0.55 -5.28
CA VAL A 105 3.18 -1.70 -6.19
C VAL A 105 1.78 -2.21 -6.52
N GLN A 106 0.83 -2.02 -5.60
CA GLN A 106 -0.54 -2.49 -5.78
C GLN A 106 -1.52 -1.56 -5.06
N SER A 107 -2.70 -1.36 -5.66
CA SER A 107 -3.85 -0.78 -4.97
C SER A 107 -5.11 -1.57 -5.32
N TYR A 108 -5.94 -1.89 -4.33
CA TYR A 108 -7.18 -2.64 -4.53
C TYR A 108 -8.24 -2.22 -3.51
N VAL A 109 -9.49 -2.55 -3.81
CA VAL A 109 -10.61 -2.40 -2.89
C VAL A 109 -10.82 -3.73 -2.17
N ALA A 110 -11.04 -3.66 -0.87
CA ALA A 110 -11.26 -4.79 0.01
C ALA A 110 -12.43 -4.51 0.97
N GLY A 111 -12.81 -5.49 1.78
CA GLY A 111 -13.95 -5.36 2.70
C GLY A 111 -15.26 -5.95 2.18
N LEU A 112 -16.28 -5.85 3.00
CA LEU A 112 -17.62 -6.33 2.70
C LEU A 112 -18.31 -5.45 1.64
N PRO A 113 -19.13 -6.03 0.75
CA PRO A 113 -19.86 -5.26 -0.25
C PRO A 113 -20.81 -4.27 0.44
N PRO A 114 -20.98 -3.06 -0.12
CA PRO A 114 -21.90 -2.08 0.45
C PRO A 114 -23.32 -2.63 0.46
N ARG A 115 -24.02 -2.51 1.59
CA ARG A 115 -25.43 -2.91 1.67
C ARG A 115 -26.23 -2.08 0.67
N PRO A 116 -27.03 -2.71 -0.20
CA PRO A 116 -27.85 -1.96 -1.16
C PRO A 116 -28.78 -1.01 -0.40
N LYS A 117 -28.73 0.29 -0.73
CA LYS A 117 -29.64 1.28 -0.16
C LYS A 117 -31.07 0.86 -0.50
N ARG A 118 -31.85 0.45 0.52
CA ARG A 118 -33.30 0.19 0.37
C ARG A 118 -33.94 1.45 -0.20
N LYS A 119 -34.36 1.43 -1.47
CA LYS A 119 -35.17 2.51 -2.04
C LYS A 119 -36.45 2.59 -1.20
N ARG A 120 -36.62 3.69 -0.44
CA ARG A 120 -37.90 3.97 0.23
C ARG A 120 -38.93 4.10 -0.90
N ARG A 121 -39.81 3.12 -1.05
CA ARG A 121 -41.00 3.27 -1.90
C ARG A 121 -41.83 4.39 -1.25
N ALA A 122 -41.98 5.51 -1.95
CA ALA A 122 -42.98 6.50 -1.58
C ALA A 122 -44.35 5.81 -1.65
N ALA A 123 -45.14 5.90 -0.57
CA ALA A 123 -46.52 5.46 -0.59
C ALA A 123 -47.32 6.36 -1.55
N PRO A 124 -48.22 5.81 -2.38
CA PRO A 124 -49.18 6.63 -3.10
C PRO A 124 -50.16 7.21 -2.08
N GLY A 125 -50.38 8.53 -2.16
CA GLY A 125 -51.40 9.24 -1.40
C GLY A 125 -52.80 9.03 -1.96
#